data_AF-A0A4Z1API3-F1
#
_entry.id   AF-A0A4Z1API3-F1
#
_cell.length_a   1.000
_cell.length_b   1.000
_cell.length_c   1.000
_cell.angle_alpha   90.00
_cell.angle_beta   90.00
_cell.angle_gamma   90.00
#
_symmetry.space_group_name_H-M   'P 1'
#
loop_
_entity.id
_entity.type
_entity.pdbx_description
1 polymer ?
#
loop_
_entity_poly.entity_id
_entity_poly.type
_entity_poly.pdbx_seq_one_letter_code
_entity_poly.pdbx_strand_id
1 'polypeptide(L)'
;MKKISSILLFSFFSFVFGAEPEEEIKTLVSSLDSCKGCVFIRNGSEHKLDEAKAHLLRKYDAAKSKISSTEDFIKGLASKSSITGTPYKIKFPDGKEIESEKWLTDKLNELRNPPPAAKPKKKK
;
A
#
# COMPACT_ATOMS: atom_id res chain seq x y z
N MET A 1 12.91 35.03 51.99
CA MET A 1 13.80 34.77 50.84
C MET A 1 14.04 33.27 50.70
N LYS A 2 13.65 32.68 49.56
CA LYS A 2 14.28 31.55 48.82
C LYS A 2 13.25 30.61 48.17
N LYS A 3 12.94 30.97 46.93
CA LYS A 3 12.77 30.13 45.71
C LYS A 3 11.73 29.01 45.75
N ILE A 4 10.53 29.32 45.25
CA ILE A 4 9.63 28.33 44.64
C ILE A 4 10.11 28.14 43.20
N SER A 5 10.63 26.96 42.88
CA SER A 5 10.88 26.59 41.48
C SER A 5 10.86 25.07 41.35
N SER A 6 9.79 24.54 40.78
CA SER A 6 9.76 23.24 40.10
C SER A 6 8.52 23.17 39.22
N ILE A 7 8.64 23.79 38.05
CA ILE A 7 7.88 23.40 36.86
C ILE A 7 8.89 22.65 36.00
N LEU A 8 8.76 21.34 35.88
CA LEU A 8 9.42 20.53 34.86
C LEU A 8 8.46 19.41 34.45
N LEU A 9 7.65 19.71 33.43
CA LEU A 9 7.77 19.16 32.08
C LEU A 9 7.19 17.75 31.97
N PHE A 10 5.86 17.68 31.81
CA PHE A 10 5.20 16.51 31.25
C PHE A 10 5.76 16.32 29.84
N SER A 11 6.69 15.37 29.69
CA SER A 11 7.15 14.91 28.40
C SER A 11 5.94 14.36 27.67
N PHE A 12 5.39 15.16 26.74
CA PHE A 12 4.48 14.66 25.72
C PHE A 12 5.30 13.70 24.87
N PHE A 13 5.28 12.43 25.27
CA PHE A 13 5.72 11.34 24.44
C PHE A 13 4.76 11.33 23.26
N SER A 14 5.11 12.07 22.21
CA SER A 14 4.45 11.97 20.92
C SER A 14 4.70 10.55 20.45
N PHE A 15 3.78 9.64 20.76
CA PHE A 15 3.73 8.34 20.14
C PHE A 15 3.49 8.62 18.66
N VAL A 16 4.57 8.65 17.89
CA VAL A 16 4.48 8.66 16.43
C VAL A 16 3.92 7.29 16.08
N PHE A 17 2.60 7.22 15.98
CA PHE A 17 1.89 6.06 15.45
C PHE A 17 2.12 6.06 13.94
N GLY A 18 3.34 5.67 13.54
CA GLY A 18 3.58 5.22 12.17
C GLY A 18 2.68 4.01 11.97
N ALA A 19 1.86 3.99 10.92
CA ALA A 19 1.04 2.84 10.60
C ALA A 19 1.94 1.61 10.53
N GLU A 20 1.61 0.56 11.29
CA GLU A 20 2.29 -0.73 11.19
C GLU A 20 2.30 -1.17 9.71
N PRO A 21 3.41 -1.71 9.17
CA PRO A 21 3.52 -2.07 7.76
C PRO A 21 2.35 -2.92 7.25
N GLU A 22 1.77 -3.76 8.12
CA GLU A 22 0.60 -4.57 7.79
C GLU A 22 -0.63 -3.73 7.39
N GLU A 23 -0.97 -2.68 8.15
CA GLU A 23 -2.15 -1.86 7.87
C GLU A 23 -1.93 -0.97 6.64
N GLU A 24 -0.69 -0.48 6.44
CA GLU A 24 -0.33 0.25 5.22
C GLU A 24 -0.41 -0.66 3.98
N ILE A 25 0.06 -1.91 4.07
CA ILE A 25 -0.06 -2.91 3.01
C ILE A 25 -1.52 -3.21 2.68
N LYS A 26 -2.38 -3.46 3.68
CA LYS A 26 -3.82 -3.71 3.45
C LYS A 26 -4.49 -2.51 2.77
N THR A 27 -4.15 -1.30 3.19
CA THR A 27 -4.64 -0.06 2.59
C THR A 27 -4.16 0.09 1.14
N LEU A 28 -2.87 -0.18 0.90
CA LEU A 28 -2.27 -0.16 -0.43
C LEU A 28 -2.91 -1.17 -1.37
N VAL A 29 -3.12 -2.41 -0.93
CA VAL A 29 -3.80 -3.43 -1.74
C VAL A 29 -5.24 -3.03 -2.05
N SER A 30 -5.95 -2.45 -1.07
CA SER A 30 -7.31 -1.93 -1.27
C SER A 30 -7.37 -0.77 -2.27
N SER A 31 -6.27 -0.04 -2.49
CA SER A 31 -6.21 1.04 -3.47
C SER A 31 -6.46 0.58 -4.90
N LEU A 32 -6.32 -0.72 -5.21
CA LEU A 32 -6.70 -1.32 -6.50
C LEU A 32 -8.15 -0.98 -6.88
N ASP A 33 -9.05 -0.86 -5.91
CA ASP A 33 -10.46 -0.49 -6.14
C ASP A 33 -10.64 0.91 -6.73
N SER A 34 -9.62 1.76 -6.65
CA SER A 34 -9.62 3.07 -7.31
C SER A 34 -9.50 2.97 -8.84
N CYS A 35 -8.97 1.87 -9.37
CA CYS A 35 -8.75 1.64 -10.80
C CYS A 35 -10.00 1.01 -11.44
N LYS A 36 -11.03 1.81 -11.66
CA LYS A 36 -12.30 1.32 -12.22
C LYS A 36 -12.12 0.73 -13.62
N GLY A 37 -12.58 -0.51 -13.80
CA GLY A 37 -12.51 -1.23 -15.07
C GLY A 37 -11.12 -1.75 -15.42
N CYS A 38 -10.14 -1.60 -14.54
CA CYS A 38 -8.81 -2.17 -14.75
C CYS A 38 -8.83 -3.68 -14.47
N VAL A 39 -7.89 -4.39 -15.09
CA VAL A 39 -7.62 -5.81 -14.82
C VAL A 39 -6.16 -5.99 -14.41
N PHE A 40 -5.91 -7.00 -13.59
CA PHE A 40 -4.56 -7.36 -13.13
C PHE A 40 -4.03 -8.50 -14.00
N ILE A 41 -2.89 -8.31 -14.64
CA ILE A 41 -2.25 -9.35 -15.45
C ILE A 41 -1.20 -10.04 -14.61
N ARG A 42 -1.36 -11.35 -14.43
CA ARG A 42 -0.41 -12.23 -13.73
C ARG A 42 -0.08 -13.42 -14.61
N ASN A 43 1.21 -13.65 -14.86
CA ASN A 43 1.70 -14.75 -15.70
C ASN A 43 1.02 -14.79 -17.09
N GLY A 44 0.75 -13.61 -17.67
CA GLY A 44 0.10 -13.47 -18.97
C GLY A 44 -1.42 -13.66 -18.97
N SER A 45 -2.05 -13.94 -17.83
CA SER A 45 -3.50 -14.07 -17.70
C SER A 45 -4.12 -12.85 -17.02
N GLU A 46 -5.30 -12.42 -17.49
CA GLU A 46 -6.08 -11.35 -16.88
C GLU A 46 -6.88 -11.86 -15.67
N HIS A 47 -6.87 -11.08 -14.59
CA HIS A 47 -7.57 -11.35 -13.35
C HIS A 47 -8.35 -10.13 -12.89
N LYS A 48 -9.49 -10.36 -12.23
CA LYS A 48 -10.25 -9.27 -11.61
C LYS A 48 -9.44 -8.66 -10.46
N LEU A 49 -9.67 -7.39 -10.16
CA LEU A 49 -8.95 -6.72 -9.07
C LEU A 49 -9.20 -7.38 -7.71
N ASP A 50 -10.40 -7.91 -7.45
CA ASP A 50 -10.69 -8.68 -6.22
C ASP A 50 -9.84 -9.95 -6.11
N GLU A 51 -9.66 -10.68 -7.21
CA GLU A 51 -8.80 -11.87 -7.27
C GLU A 51 -7.34 -11.49 -7.05
N ALA A 52 -6.91 -10.36 -7.63
CA ALA A 52 -5.57 -9.82 -7.45
C ALA A 52 -5.32 -9.42 -5.98
N LYS A 53 -6.24 -8.68 -5.34
CA LYS A 53 -6.15 -8.32 -3.91
C LYS A 53 -6.01 -9.57 -3.05
N ALA A 54 -6.91 -10.56 -3.23
CA ALA A 54 -6.84 -11.82 -2.50
C ALA A 54 -5.52 -12.57 -2.76
N HIS A 55 -5.00 -12.51 -3.98
CA HIS A 55 -3.70 -13.07 -4.32
C HIS A 55 -2.54 -12.41 -3.58
N LEU A 56 -2.49 -11.08 -3.59
CA LEU A 56 -1.44 -10.31 -2.94
C LEU A 56 -1.46 -10.47 -1.41
N LEU A 57 -2.64 -10.41 -0.79
CA LEU A 57 -2.77 -10.60 0.66
C LEU A 57 -2.36 -12.01 1.10
N ARG A 58 -2.76 -13.05 0.34
CA ARG A 58 -2.31 -14.41 0.63
C ARG A 58 -0.79 -14.57 0.54
N LYS A 59 -0.15 -13.92 -0.44
CA LYS A 59 1.32 -13.91 -0.55
C LYS A 59 1.95 -13.20 0.64
N TYR A 60 1.37 -12.08 1.07
CA TYR A 60 1.81 -11.36 2.26
C TYR A 60 1.70 -12.24 3.50
N ASP A 61 0.55 -12.87 3.77
CA ASP A 61 0.36 -13.74 4.93
C ASP A 61 1.38 -14.87 5.00
N ALA A 62 1.74 -15.45 3.85
CA ALA A 62 2.73 -16.53 3.76
C ALA A 62 4.18 -16.06 4.00
N ALA A 63 4.49 -14.79 3.80
CA ALA A 63 5.85 -14.25 3.85
C ALA A 63 6.03 -13.10 4.84
N LYS A 64 5.01 -12.73 5.62
CA LYS A 64 4.98 -11.53 6.46
C LYS A 64 6.15 -11.43 7.45
N SER A 65 6.67 -12.55 7.94
CA SER A 65 7.85 -12.59 8.82
C SER A 65 9.14 -12.11 8.15
N LYS A 66 9.17 -12.01 6.82
CA LYS A 66 10.30 -11.55 6.01
C LYS A 66 10.07 -10.16 5.40
N ILE A 67 8.93 -9.53 5.69
CA ILE A 67 8.55 -8.23 5.14
C ILE A 67 8.66 -7.19 6.25
N SER A 68 9.63 -6.29 6.12
CA SER A 68 9.90 -5.25 7.12
C SER A 68 9.25 -3.91 6.76
N SER A 69 8.83 -3.74 5.50
CA SER A 69 8.27 -2.50 4.97
C SER A 69 7.24 -2.75 3.86
N THR A 70 6.41 -1.75 3.57
CA THR A 70 5.47 -1.80 2.44
C THR A 70 6.20 -1.87 1.10
N GLU A 71 7.39 -1.27 1.01
CA GLU A 71 8.29 -1.37 -0.14
C GLU A 71 8.79 -2.80 -0.36
N ASP A 72 9.14 -3.53 0.70
CA ASP A 72 9.51 -4.94 0.61
C ASP A 72 8.35 -5.79 0.10
N PHE A 73 7.12 -5.49 0.53
CA PHE A 73 5.93 -6.12 0.00
C PHE A 73 5.76 -5.85 -1.50
N ILE A 74 5.90 -4.59 -1.94
CA ILE A 74 5.79 -4.23 -3.36
C ILE A 74 6.84 -5.00 -4.17
N LYS A 75 8.12 -4.87 -3.81
CA LYS A 75 9.24 -5.44 -4.56
C LYS A 75 9.28 -6.96 -4.50
N GLY A 76 9.02 -7.54 -3.34
CA GLY A 76 9.19 -8.97 -3.08
C GLY A 76 7.97 -9.81 -3.44
N LEU A 77 6.76 -9.26 -3.31
CA LEU A 77 5.53 -10.05 -3.41
C LEU A 77 4.56 -9.54 -4.47
N ALA A 78 4.46 -8.23 -4.67
CA ALA A 78 3.46 -7.62 -5.54
C ALA A 78 3.95 -7.23 -6.93
N SER A 79 5.26 -7.24 -7.20
CA SER A 79 5.87 -6.85 -8.48
C SER A 79 5.82 -7.97 -9.53
N LYS A 80 6.02 -9.22 -9.10
CA LYS A 80 6.22 -10.36 -10.00
C LYS A 80 5.94 -11.71 -9.35
N SER A 81 5.84 -12.72 -10.20
CA SER A 81 5.73 -14.11 -9.82
C SER A 81 6.99 -14.61 -9.15
N SER A 82 6.87 -15.14 -7.94
CA SER A 82 7.98 -15.81 -7.25
C SER A 82 8.34 -17.14 -7.90
N ILE A 83 7.44 -17.70 -8.73
CA ILE A 83 7.64 -18.99 -9.42
C ILE A 83 8.26 -18.78 -10.80
N THR A 84 7.70 -17.84 -11.59
CA THR A 84 8.09 -17.65 -12.99
C THR A 84 8.97 -16.42 -13.22
N GLY A 85 9.13 -15.54 -12.23
CA GLY A 85 9.82 -14.26 -12.37
C GLY A 85 9.07 -13.22 -13.20
N THR A 86 7.93 -13.57 -13.81
CA THR A 86 7.18 -12.69 -14.72
C THR A 86 6.62 -11.47 -13.98
N PRO A 87 6.90 -10.23 -14.44
CA PRO A 87 6.30 -9.02 -13.89
C PRO A 87 4.78 -9.06 -14.00
N TYR A 88 4.10 -8.63 -12.93
CA TYR A 88 2.67 -8.40 -12.98
C TYR A 88 2.39 -7.01 -13.53
N LYS A 89 1.22 -6.83 -14.14
CA LYS A 89 0.82 -5.54 -14.72
C LYS A 89 -0.60 -5.18 -14.34
N ILE A 90 -0.92 -3.89 -14.40
CA ILE A 90 -2.27 -3.37 -14.40
C ILE A 90 -2.58 -2.95 -15.84
N LYS A 91 -3.68 -3.46 -16.39
CA LYS A 91 -4.22 -3.04 -17.68
C LYS A 91 -5.44 -2.17 -17.48
N PHE A 92 -5.41 -0.99 -18.08
CA PHE A 92 -6.49 0.00 -18.01
C PHE A 92 -7.58 -0.29 -19.04
N PRO A 93 -8.79 0.31 -18.89
CA PRO A 93 -9.86 0.18 -19.87
C PRO A 93 -9.48 0.65 -21.29
N ASP A 94 -8.52 1.57 -21.42
CA ASP A 94 -8.00 2.05 -22.70
C ASP A 94 -6.95 1.11 -23.32
N GLY A 95 -6.71 -0.04 -22.70
CA GLY A 95 -5.77 -1.06 -23.16
C GLY A 95 -4.30 -0.80 -22.78
N LYS A 96 -3.98 0.35 -22.17
CA LYS A 96 -2.62 0.59 -21.69
C LYS A 96 -2.27 -0.33 -20.54
N GLU A 97 -1.01 -0.70 -20.46
CA GLU A 97 -0.47 -1.51 -19.38
C GLU A 97 0.63 -0.76 -18.63
N ILE A 98 0.67 -0.94 -17.32
CA ILE A 98 1.75 -0.48 -16.46
C ILE A 98 2.18 -1.62 -15.54
N GLU A 99 3.46 -1.70 -15.21
CA GLU A 99 3.92 -2.67 -14.21
C GLU A 99 3.27 -2.41 -12.85
N SER A 100 2.88 -3.49 -12.19
CA SER A 100 2.26 -3.47 -10.86
C SER A 100 3.15 -2.80 -9.82
N GLU A 101 4.47 -3.03 -9.87
CA GLU A 101 5.45 -2.41 -8.98
C GLU A 101 5.39 -0.90 -9.08
N LYS A 102 5.42 -0.36 -10.30
CA LYS A 102 5.33 1.07 -10.52
C LYS A 102 3.98 1.62 -10.03
N TRP A 103 2.88 0.98 -10.42
CA TRP A 103 1.54 1.43 -10.04
C TRP A 103 1.34 1.46 -8.52
N LEU A 104 1.77 0.40 -7.82
CA LEU A 104 1.66 0.30 -6.36
C LEU A 104 2.61 1.28 -5.65
N THR A 105 3.80 1.51 -6.20
CA THR A 105 4.73 2.52 -5.65
C THR A 105 4.14 3.92 -5.75
N ASP A 106 3.54 4.26 -6.90
CA ASP A 106 2.85 5.53 -7.09
C ASP A 106 1.68 5.67 -6.10
N LYS A 107 0.91 4.60 -5.87
CA LYS A 107 -0.17 4.60 -4.86
C LYS A 107 0.33 4.71 -3.42
N LEU A 108 1.43 4.06 -3.08
CA LEU A 108 2.04 4.21 -1.76
C LEU A 108 2.46 5.66 -1.51
N ASN A 109 3.04 6.31 -2.52
CA ASN A 109 3.40 7.72 -2.44
C ASN A 109 2.17 8.63 -2.27
N GLU A 110 1.08 8.37 -3.00
CA GLU A 110 -0.20 9.08 -2.82
C GLU A 110 -0.79 8.87 -1.41
N LEU A 111 -0.68 7.67 -0.84
CA LEU A 111 -1.17 7.37 0.51
C LEU A 111 -0.40 8.12 1.59
N ARG A 112 0.93 8.20 1.46
CA ARG A 112 1.80 8.90 2.42
C ARG A 112 1.80 10.42 2.24
N ASN A 113 1.62 10.88 1.00
CA ASN A 113 1.59 12.29 0.64
C ASN A 113 0.28 12.61 -0.07
N PRO A 114 -0.86 12.61 0.66
CA PRO A 114 -2.14 12.91 0.06
C PRO A 114 -2.12 14.33 -0.52
N PRO A 115 -2.62 14.55 -1.76
CA PRO A 115 -2.76 15.89 -2.31
C PRO A 115 -3.59 16.75 -1.34
N PRO A 116 -3.32 18.08 -1.23
CA PRO A 116 -4.07 18.97 -0.36
C PRO A 116 -5.59 18.84 -0.58
N ALA A 117 -6.26 18.18 0.36
CA ALA A 117 -7.70 17.95 0.49
C ALA A 117 -8.49 17.68 -0.82
N ALA A 118 -8.36 16.49 -1.39
CA ALA A 118 -9.48 15.90 -2.14
C ALA A 118 -10.58 15.51 -1.13
N LYS A 119 -11.54 16.42 -0.91
CA LYS A 119 -12.71 16.21 -0.03
C LYS A 119 -13.34 14.82 -0.27
N PRO A 120 -13.79 14.11 0.79
CA PRO A 120 -14.41 12.80 0.62
C PRO A 120 -15.66 12.95 -0.25
N LYS A 121 -15.67 12.30 -1.42
CA LYS A 121 -16.88 12.13 -2.22
C LYS A 121 -17.83 11.23 -1.41
N LYS A 122 -18.72 11.84 -0.62
CA LYS A 122 -19.86 11.16 0.00
C LYS A 122 -20.59 10.39 -1.10
N LYS A 123 -20.62 9.05 -1.01
CA LYS A 123 -21.51 8.22 -1.81
C LYS A 123 -22.94 8.65 -1.46
N LYS A 124 -23.71 9.05 -2.48
CA LYS A 124 -25.12 9.42 -2.39
C LYS A 124 -25.96 8.15 -2.27
#